data_AF-A0A7T0BSG1-F1
#
_entry.id   AF-A0A7T0BSG1-F1
#
_cell.length_a   1.000
_cell.length_b   1.000
_cell.length_c   1.000
_cell.angle_alpha   90.00
_cell.angle_beta   90.00
_cell.angle_gamma   90.00
#
_symmetry.space_group_name_H-M   'P 1'
#
loop_
_entity.id
_entity.type
_entity.pdbx_description
1 polymer ?
#
loop_
_entity_poly.entity_id
_entity_poly.type
_entity_poly.pdbx_seq_one_letter_code
_entity_poly.pdbx_strand_id
1 'polypeptide(L)' 'SGLIYEETRGVLKVFLENVIRDAVTYTEHAKRKTVTAMDVVYAL' A
#
# COMPACT_ATOMS: atom_id res chain seq x y z
N SER A 1 2.16 -27.68 -2.72
CA SER A 1 2.24 -26.47 -3.58
C SER A 1 1.47 -25.26 -3.05
N GLY A 2 0.56 -25.38 -2.08
CA GLY A 2 -0.17 -24.24 -1.50
C GLY A 2 0.66 -23.33 -0.58
N LEU A 3 1.77 -23.83 -0.02
CA LEU A 3 2.64 -23.07 0.89
C LEU A 3 3.21 -21.82 0.25
N ILE A 4 3.62 -21.89 -1.02
CA ILE A 4 4.18 -20.74 -1.76
C ILE A 4 3.11 -19.65 -1.95
N TYR A 5 1.86 -20.03 -2.24
CA TYR A 5 0.78 -19.05 -2.38
C TYR A 5 0.47 -18.36 -1.05
N GLU A 6 0.39 -19.11 0.05
CA GLU A 6 0.14 -18.54 1.37
C GLU A 6 1.29 -17.62 1.82
N GLU A 7 2.54 -18.05 1.63
CA GLU A 7 3.72 -17.23 1.94
C GLU A 7 3.74 -15.94 1.12
N THR A 8 3.54 -16.04 -0.20
CA THR A 8 3.53 -14.87 -1.10
C THR A 8 2.39 -13.91 -0.75
N ARG A 9 1.21 -14.43 -0.39
CA ARG A 9 0.07 -13.62 0.05
C ARG A 9 0.34 -12.91 1.37
N GLY A 10 1.04 -13.58 2.30
CA GLY A 10 1.48 -12.97 3.56
C GLY A 10 2.40 -11.77 3.33
N VAL A 11 3.43 -11.95 2.49
CA VAL A 11 4.35 -10.86 2.12
C VAL A 11 3.61 -9.71 1.45
N LEU A 12 2.75 -10.01 0.47
CA LEU A 12 1.98 -8.99 -0.24
C LEU A 12 1.06 -8.19 0.70
N LYS A 13 0.43 -8.86 1.67
CA LYS A 13 -0.44 -8.20 2.66
C LYS A 13 0.34 -7.19 3.49
N VAL A 14 1.48 -7.58 4.06
CA VAL A 14 2.31 -6.69 4.88
C VAL A 14 2.84 -5.51 4.06
N PHE A 15 3.26 -5.77 2.82
CA PHE A 15 3.71 -4.73 1.90
C PHE A 15 2.60 -3.69 1.64
N LEU A 16 1.39 -4.14 1.28
CA LEU A 16 0.27 -3.25 0.99
C LEU A 16 -0.20 -2.48 2.24
N GLU A 17 -0.18 -3.09 3.43
CA GLU A 17 -0.52 -2.40 4.67
C GLU A 17 0.39 -1.20 4.95
N ASN A 18 1.69 -1.31 4.64
CA ASN A 18 2.64 -0.21 4.80
C ASN A 18 2.45 0.86 3.71
N VAL A 19 2.40 0.45 2.44
CA VAL A 19 2.24 1.38 1.31
C VAL A 19 0.94 2.18 1.41
N ILE A 20 -0.17 1.55 1.83
CA ILE A 20 -1.46 2.23 1.98
C ILE A 20 -1.40 3.26 3.12
N ARG A 21 -0.74 2.94 4.26
CA ARG A 21 -0.60 3.88 5.38
C ARG A 21 0.11 5.17 4.95
N ASP A 22 1.18 5.03 4.17
CA ASP A 22 1.98 6.16 3.72
C ASP A 22 1.27 6.92 2.59
N ALA A 23 0.62 6.23 1.65
CA ALA A 23 -0.16 6.85 0.58
C ALA A 23 -1.37 7.65 1.11
N VAL A 24 -2.02 7.16 2.17
CA VAL A 24 -3.10 7.90 2.86
C VAL A 24 -2.53 9.17 3.50
N THR A 25 -1.34 9.12 4.10
CA THR A 25 -0.67 10.30 4.66
C THR A 25 -0.46 11.39 3.61
N TYR A 26 0.01 11.04 2.41
CA TYR A 26 0.14 11.99 1.29
C TYR A 26 -1.19 12.53 0.78
N THR A 27 -2.21 11.67 0.73
CA THR A 27 -3.56 12.05 0.31
C THR A 27 -4.17 13.07 1.28
N GLU A 28 -4.03 12.84 2.58
CA GLU A 28 -4.48 13.74 3.64
C GLU A 28 -3.69 15.05 3.64
N HIS A 29 -2.36 15.00 3.48
CA HIS A 29 -1.51 16.19 3.37
C HIS A 29 -1.97 17.09 2.21
N ALA A 30 -2.36 16.50 1.08
CA ALA A 30 -2.89 17.21 -0.07
C ALA A 30 -4.38 17.60 0.05
N LYS A 31 -5.03 17.37 1.21
CA LYS A 31 -6.46 17.64 1.47
C LYS A 31 -7.40 16.97 0.47
N ARG A 32 -7.01 15.81 -0.05
CA ARG A 32 -7.83 15.00 -0.97
C ARG A 32 -8.51 13.85 -0.21
N LYS A 33 -9.54 13.27 -0.83
CA LYS A 33 -10.25 12.08 -0.31
C LYS A 33 -10.05 10.83 -1.18
N THR A 34 -9.27 10.96 -2.25
CA THR A 34 -9.02 9.89 -3.21
C THR A 34 -7.51 9.75 -3.36
N VAL A 35 -7.02 8.55 -3.07
CA VAL A 35 -5.64 8.14 -3.33
C VAL A 35 -5.44 8.08 -4.84
N THR A 36 -4.38 8.72 -5.31
CA THR A 36 -3.95 8.71 -6.70
C THR A 36 -2.73 7.82 -6.87
N ALA A 37 -2.38 7.48 -8.13
CA ALA A 37 -1.16 6.74 -8.41
C ALA A 37 0.11 7.45 -7.88
N MET A 38 0.12 8.79 -7.87
CA MET A 38 1.25 9.55 -7.33
C MET A 38 1.42 9.37 -5.83
N ASP A 39 0.33 9.28 -5.06
CA ASP A 39 0.40 9.03 -3.61
C ASP A 39 1.02 7.66 -3.30
N VAL A 40 0.74 6.67 -4.15
CA VAL A 40 1.36 5.34 -4.08
C VAL A 40 2.84 5.41 -4.45
N VAL A 41 3.21 6.14 -5.52
CA VAL A 41 4.62 6.32 -5.92
C VAL A 41 5.43 7.04 -4.84
N TYR A 42 4.84 8.00 -4.12
CA TYR A 42 5.52 8.67 -3.00
C TYR A 42 5.66 7.79 -1.74
N ALA A 43 4.90 6.71 -1.66
CA ALA A 43 4.91 5.74 -0.55
C ALA A 43 5.80 4.52 -0.82
N LEU A 44 6.44 4.42 -2.00
CA LEU A 44 7.42 3.40 -2.37
C LEU A 44 8.85 3.92 -2.16
#